data_AF-A0A9P1JGN2-F1
#
_entry.id   AF-A0A9P1JGN2-F1
#
_cell.length_a   1.000
_cell.length_b   1.000
_cell.length_c   1.000
_cell.angle_alpha   90.00
_cell.angle_beta   90.00
_cell.angle_gamma   90.00
#
_symmetry.space_group_name_H-M   'P 1'
#
loop_
_entity.id
_entity.type
_entity.pdbx_description
1 polymer ?
#
loop_
_entity_poly.entity_id
_entity_poly.type
_entity_poly.pdbx_seq_one_letter_code
_entity_poly.pdbx_strand_id
1 'polypeptide(L)'
;MVLCRDSASGCINMTCCLVRDLLPLYIEGDCETETERYISRHLEACSECGSLYHMMKEPLDLGSAEMKASACYEEEERRFRERYYGRLLTKAACLFGAVLLIMLALKLLI
;
A
#
# COMPACT_ATOMS: atom_id res chain seq x y z
N MET A 1 -10.78 -1.82 -14.24
CA MET A 1 -12.09 -2.06 -13.59
C MET A 1 -11.87 -3.24 -12.67
N VAL A 2 -11.58 -2.94 -11.40
CA VAL A 2 -11.18 -3.94 -10.40
C VAL A 2 -12.34 -4.90 -10.20
N LEU A 3 -12.07 -6.19 -10.38
CA LEU A 3 -13.01 -7.26 -10.14
C LEU A 3 -13.32 -7.29 -8.64
N CYS A 4 -14.43 -6.66 -8.22
CA CYS A 4 -15.12 -6.97 -6.98
C CYS A 4 -15.67 -8.40 -7.07
N ARG A 5 -14.76 -9.36 -7.00
CA ARG A 5 -15.05 -10.78 -6.89
C ARG A 5 -14.91 -11.10 -5.41
N ASP A 6 -15.92 -11.76 -4.88
CA ASP A 6 -16.02 -12.32 -3.52
C ASP A 6 -16.64 -11.45 -2.41
N SER A 7 -17.81 -10.85 -2.68
CA SER A 7 -18.75 -10.45 -1.60
C SER A 7 -20.00 -11.35 -1.55
N ALA A 8 -19.82 -12.64 -1.87
CA ALA A 8 -20.86 -13.67 -1.85
C ALA A 8 -20.55 -14.78 -0.83
N SER A 9 -20.28 -14.39 0.42
CA SER A 9 -20.46 -15.25 1.59
C SER A 9 -21.57 -14.63 2.41
N GLY A 10 -22.76 -15.22 2.31
CA GLY A 10 -24.04 -14.63 2.71
C GLY A 10 -24.09 -14.23 4.17
N CYS A 11 -24.34 -12.95 4.44
CA CYS A 11 -24.57 -12.49 5.81
C CYS A 11 -25.88 -13.07 6.35
N ILE A 12 -25.79 -13.96 7.32
CA ILE A 12 -26.96 -14.53 8.03
C ILE A 12 -27.60 -13.50 8.99
N ASN A 13 -26.95 -12.37 9.28
CA ASN A 13 -27.50 -11.26 10.08
C ASN A 13 -26.82 -9.91 9.76
N MET A 14 -27.55 -8.80 9.86
CA MET A 14 -27.03 -7.43 9.60
C MET A 14 -25.86 -7.05 10.50
N THR A 15 -25.86 -7.54 11.74
CA THR A 15 -24.79 -7.33 12.71
C THR A 15 -23.49 -8.04 12.33
N CYS A 16 -23.58 -9.21 11.68
CA CYS A 16 -22.41 -9.96 11.23
C CYS A 16 -21.68 -9.25 10.08
N CYS A 17 -22.39 -8.59 9.15
CA CYS A 17 -21.75 -7.81 8.10
C CYS A 17 -20.96 -6.64 8.69
N LEU A 18 -21.56 -5.92 9.65
CA LEU A 18 -20.92 -4.79 10.30
C LEU A 18 -19.64 -5.22 11.05
N VAL A 19 -19.72 -6.32 11.82
CA VAL A 19 -18.55 -6.85 12.54
C VAL A 19 -17.46 -7.26 11.56
N ARG A 20 -17.79 -7.84 10.40
CA ARG A 20 -16.82 -8.21 9.37
C ARG A 20 -16.09 -7.00 8.76
N ASP A 21 -16.80 -5.92 8.50
CA ASP A 21 -16.22 -4.70 7.93
C ASP A 21 -15.33 -3.97 8.95
N LEU A 22 -15.67 -4.06 10.23
CA LEU A 22 -14.88 -3.50 11.34
C LEU A 22 -13.76 -4.44 11.82
N LEU A 23 -13.76 -5.70 11.40
CA LEU A 23 -12.81 -6.71 11.85
C LEU A 23 -11.34 -6.35 11.55
N PRO A 24 -10.98 -5.78 10.38
CA PRO A 24 -9.63 -5.32 10.11
C PRO A 24 -9.18 -4.23 11.10
N LEU A 25 -10.04 -3.25 11.35
CA LEU A 25 -9.78 -2.16 12.32
C LEU A 25 -9.65 -2.70 13.75
N TYR A 26 -10.41 -3.75 14.08
CA TYR A 26 -10.32 -4.43 15.38
C TYR A 26 -8.99 -5.19 15.56
N ILE A 27 -8.46 -5.81 14.49
CA ILE A 27 -7.15 -6.47 14.51
C ILE A 27 -6.01 -5.46 14.63
N GLU A 28 -6.15 -4.29 14.00
CA GLU A 28 -5.20 -3.18 14.04
C GLU A 28 -5.25 -2.38 15.36
N GLY A 29 -6.31 -2.55 16.16
CA GLY A 29 -6.47 -1.88 17.45
C GLY A 29 -7.02 -0.45 17.36
N ASP A 30 -7.54 -0.03 16.20
CA ASP A 30 -8.06 1.31 15.92
C ASP A 30 -9.57 1.45 16.24
N CYS A 31 -10.11 0.58 17.09
CA CYS A 31 -11.50 0.63 17.54
C CYS A 31 -11.65 1.37 18.88
N GLU A 32 -12.70 2.17 19.01
CA GLU A 32 -13.12 2.68 20.33
C GLU A 32 -13.48 1.53 21.28
N THR A 33 -13.18 1.70 22.57
CA THR A 33 -13.35 0.66 23.60
C THR A 33 -14.76 0.07 23.71
N GLU A 34 -15.79 0.83 23.32
CA GLU A 34 -17.18 0.37 23.28
C GLU A 34 -17.41 -0.62 22.13
N THR A 35 -16.90 -0.27 20.94
CA THR A 35 -16.97 -1.10 19.72
C THR A 35 -16.12 -2.35 19.86
N GLU A 36 -14.96 -2.26 20.50
CA GLU A 36 -14.07 -3.40 20.78
C GLU A 36 -14.77 -4.48 21.63
N ARG A 37 -15.46 -4.06 22.70
CA ARG A 37 -16.22 -4.96 23.59
C ARG A 37 -17.39 -5.62 22.87
N TYR A 38 -18.08 -4.86 22.02
CA TYR A 38 -19.18 -5.38 21.21
C TYR A 38 -18.69 -6.46 20.24
N ILE A 39 -17.60 -6.19 19.52
CA ILE A 39 -17.00 -7.14 18.56
C ILE A 39 -16.53 -8.40 19.28
N SER A 40 -15.80 -8.27 20.40
CA SER A 40 -15.33 -9.42 21.19
C SER A 40 -16.48 -10.34 21.63
N ARG A 41 -17.55 -9.76 22.18
CA ARG A 41 -18.75 -10.52 22.58
C ARG A 41 -19.44 -11.19 21.39
N HIS A 42 -19.44 -10.55 20.22
CA HIS A 42 -20.00 -11.11 19.00
C HIS A 42 -19.16 -12.26 18.46
N LEU A 43 -17.83 -12.18 18.52
CA LEU A 43 -16.91 -13.25 18.12
C LEU A 43 -17.06 -14.49 19.01
N GLU A 44 -17.36 -14.32 20.30
CA GLU A 44 -17.66 -15.42 21.22
C GLU A 44 -19.03 -16.08 20.94
N ALA A 45 -20.03 -15.28 20.55
CA ALA A 45 -21.39 -15.76 20.30
C ALA A 45 -21.60 -16.32 18.88
N CYS A 46 -20.82 -15.86 17.90
CA CYS A 46 -20.96 -16.20 16.49
C CYS A 46 -19.72 -16.96 15.98
N SER A 47 -19.87 -18.26 15.76
CA SER A 47 -18.79 -19.13 15.27
C SER A 47 -18.29 -18.76 13.87
N GLU A 48 -19.17 -18.22 13.01
CA GLU A 48 -18.81 -17.77 11.66
C GLU A 48 -17.85 -16.58 11.73
N CYS A 49 -18.18 -15.55 12.51
CA CYS A 49 -17.32 -14.38 12.72
C CYS A 49 -16.02 -14.75 13.45
N GLY A 50 -16.08 -15.66 14.43
CA GLY A 50 -14.90 -16.18 15.11
C GLY A 50 -13.94 -16.92 14.18
N SER A 51 -14.47 -17.73 13.25
CA SER A 51 -13.65 -18.42 12.24
C SER A 51 -12.98 -17.45 11.28
N LEU A 52 -13.71 -16.40 10.86
CA LEU A 52 -13.18 -15.35 10.00
C LEU A 52 -12.08 -14.55 10.71
N TYR A 53 -12.29 -14.21 11.98
CA TYR A 53 -11.27 -13.57 12.81
C TYR A 53 -10.02 -14.43 12.93
N HIS A 54 -10.16 -15.74 13.14
CA HIS A 54 -9.01 -16.63 13.20
C HIS A 54 -8.26 -16.69 11.86
N MET A 55 -8.97 -16.80 10.73
CA MET A 55 -8.35 -16.78 9.40
C MET A 55 -7.61 -15.46 9.09
N MET A 56 -8.10 -14.33 9.62
CA MET A 56 -7.48 -13.01 9.42
C MET A 56 -6.37 -12.70 10.44
N LYS A 57 -6.49 -13.22 11.67
CA LYS A 57 -5.52 -13.05 12.76
C LYS A 57 -4.35 -14.00 12.64
N GLU A 58 -4.55 -15.17 12.05
CA GLU A 58 -3.46 -16.10 11.79
C GLU A 58 -2.40 -15.31 11.02
N PRO A 59 -1.22 -15.08 11.63
CA PRO A 59 -0.17 -14.39 10.93
C PRO A 59 0.20 -15.33 9.79
N LEU A 60 -0.26 -14.99 8.58
CA LEU A 60 0.39 -15.43 7.36
C LEU A 60 1.89 -15.30 7.66
N ASP A 61 2.63 -16.39 7.52
CA ASP A 61 4.04 -16.52 7.92
C ASP A 61 4.88 -15.46 7.15
N LEU A 62 4.82 -14.23 7.65
CA LEU A 62 5.21 -12.99 6.96
C LEU A 62 6.71 -12.74 7.11
N GLY A 63 7.42 -13.57 7.85
CA GLY A 63 8.88 -13.48 8.02
C GLY A 63 9.66 -13.65 6.71
N SER A 64 9.08 -14.32 5.70
CA SER A 64 9.67 -14.43 4.35
C SER A 64 9.01 -13.50 3.32
N ALA A 65 7.75 -13.13 3.52
CA ALA A 65 6.98 -12.36 2.54
C ALA A 65 7.20 -10.85 2.67
N GLU A 66 7.30 -10.29 3.89
CA GLU A 66 7.50 -8.84 4.07
C GLU A 66 8.87 -8.38 3.60
N MET A 67 9.93 -9.15 3.89
CA MET A 67 11.27 -8.79 3.43
C MET A 67 11.38 -8.86 1.90
N LYS A 68 10.72 -9.83 1.27
CA LYS A 68 10.65 -9.92 -0.21
C LYS A 68 9.76 -8.83 -0.81
N ALA A 69 8.64 -8.51 -0.17
CA ALA A 69 7.74 -7.46 -0.61
C ALA A 69 8.44 -6.09 -0.54
N SER A 70 9.01 -5.74 0.61
CA SER A 70 9.77 -4.50 0.81
C SER A 70 10.92 -4.35 -0.20
N ALA A 71 11.73 -5.40 -0.38
CA ALA A 71 12.81 -5.39 -1.37
C ALA A 71 12.29 -5.25 -2.82
N CYS A 72 11.15 -5.87 -3.15
CA CYS A 72 10.53 -5.78 -4.48
C CYS A 72 10.00 -4.35 -4.75
N TYR A 73 9.39 -3.71 -3.76
CA TYR A 73 8.92 -2.32 -3.86
C TYR A 73 10.09 -1.33 -4.01
N GLU A 74 11.15 -1.48 -3.19
CA GLU A 74 12.34 -0.62 -3.29
C GLU A 74 13.08 -0.79 -4.63
N GLU A 75 13.17 -2.00 -5.17
CA GLU A 75 13.77 -2.26 -6.49
C GLU A 75 12.98 -1.60 -7.63
N GLU A 76 11.65 -1.67 -7.62
CA GLU A 76 10.78 -1.06 -8.62
C GLU A 76 10.91 0.48 -8.60
N GLU A 77 10.89 1.11 -7.41
CA GLU A 77 11.11 2.55 -7.27
C GLU A 77 12.50 2.96 -7.77
N ARG A 78 13.53 2.17 -7.47
CA ARG A 78 14.90 2.45 -7.90
C ARG A 78 15.06 2.38 -9.41
N ARG A 79 14.49 1.36 -10.07
CA ARG A 79 14.50 1.23 -11.54
C ARG A 79 13.75 2.37 -12.23
N PHE A 80 12.63 2.79 -11.65
CA PHE A 80 11.86 3.92 -12.16
C PHE A 80 12.66 5.23 -12.02
N ARG A 81 13.25 5.46 -10.84
CA ARG A 81 14.05 6.64 -10.53
C ARG A 81 15.28 6.77 -11.43
N GLU A 82 16.05 5.69 -11.63
CA GLU A 82 17.25 5.70 -12.47
C GLU A 82 16.93 6.04 -13.94
N ARG A 83 15.85 5.49 -14.51
CA ARG A 83 15.44 5.81 -15.89
C ARG A 83 14.81 7.19 -16.04
N TYR A 84 14.03 7.63 -15.05
CA TYR A 84 13.35 8.93 -15.06
C TYR A 84 14.35 10.09 -14.88
N TYR A 85 15.19 10.02 -13.85
CA TYR A 85 16.17 11.07 -13.56
C TYR A 85 17.30 11.11 -14.59
N GLY A 86 17.70 9.97 -15.19
CA GLY A 86 18.73 9.95 -16.24
C GLY A 86 18.37 10.85 -17.42
N ARG A 87 17.19 10.67 -18.01
CA ARG A 87 16.73 11.51 -19.14
C ARG A 87 16.54 12.98 -18.76
N LEU A 88 16.12 13.25 -17.51
CA LEU A 88 15.93 14.59 -17.00
C LEU A 88 17.26 15.33 -16.80
N LEU A 89 18.23 14.67 -16.15
CA LEU A 89 19.58 15.22 -15.94
C LEU A 89 20.31 15.43 -17.26
N THR A 90 20.21 14.49 -18.22
CA THR A 90 20.86 14.65 -19.53
C THR A 90 20.32 15.86 -20.28
N LYS A 91 18.99 16.07 -20.30
CA LYS A 91 18.40 17.26 -20.95
C LYS A 91 18.82 18.55 -20.26
N ALA A 92 18.83 18.58 -18.93
CA ALA A 92 19.29 19.74 -18.17
C ALA A 92 20.77 20.05 -18.46
N ALA A 93 21.64 19.04 -18.44
CA ALA A 93 23.06 19.19 -18.75
C ALA A 93 23.30 19.66 -20.19
N CYS A 94 22.60 19.09 -21.18
CA CYS A 94 22.70 19.52 -22.58
C CYS A 94 22.26 20.98 -22.78
N LEU A 95 21.13 21.38 -22.19
CA LEU A 95 20.63 22.76 -22.27
C LEU A 95 21.62 23.73 -21.62
N PHE A 96 22.08 23.43 -20.41
CA PHE A 96 23.03 24.26 -19.69
C PHE A 96 24.36 24.39 -20.44
N GLY A 97 24.88 23.27 -20.97
CA GLY A 97 26.09 23.25 -21.79
C GLY A 97 25.94 24.08 -23.07
N ALA A 98 24.81 23.96 -23.77
CA ALA A 98 24.54 24.76 -24.97
C ALA A 98 24.51 26.26 -24.67
N VAL A 99 23.84 26.69 -23.60
CA VAL A 99 23.78 28.09 -23.19
C VAL A 99 25.18 28.62 -22.83
N LEU A 100 25.98 27.85 -22.09
CA LEU A 100 27.36 28.24 -21.74
C LEU A 100 28.25 28.37 -22.98
N LEU A 101 28.16 27.44 -23.94
CA LEU A 101 28.91 27.50 -25.18
C LEU A 101 28.53 28.72 -26.01
N ILE A 102 27.23 29.03 -26.12
CA ILE A 102 26.75 30.22 -26.83
C ILE A 102 27.27 31.49 -26.16
N MET A 103 27.19 31.59 -24.83
CA MET A 103 27.70 32.73 -24.07
C MET A 103 29.21 32.94 -24.27
N LEU A 104 30.00 31.85 -24.26
CA LEU A 104 31.44 31.92 -24.49
C LEU A 104 31.78 32.32 -25.94
N ALA A 105 31.05 31.80 -26.92
CA ALA A 105 31.24 32.14 -28.32
C ALA A 105 30.96 33.63 -28.59
N LEU A 106 29.87 34.17 -28.04
CA LEU A 106 29.55 35.60 -28.12
C LEU A 106 30.64 36.46 -27.47
N LYS A 107 31.16 36.02 -26.32
CA LYS A 107 32.23 36.71 -25.58
C LYS A 107 33.62 36.60 -26.24
N LEU A 108 33.81 35.65 -27.16
CA LEU A 108 35.03 35.50 -27.96
C LEU A 108 34.94 36.22 -29.32
N LEU A 109 33.72 36.44 -29.81
CA LEU A 109 33.43 37.10 -31.08
C LEU A 109 33.38 38.64 -30.93
N ILE A 110 32.99 39.12 -29.74
CA ILE A 110 33.01 40.53 -29.33
C ILE A 110 34.31 40.81 -28.59
#